data_AF-A0A932U1M1-F1
#
_entry.id   AF-A0A932U1M1-F1
#
_cell.length_a   1.000
_cell.length_b   1.000
_cell.length_c   1.000
_cell.angle_alpha   90.00
_cell.angle_beta   90.00
_cell.angle_gamma   90.00
#
_symmetry.space_group_name_H-M   'P 1'
#
loop_
_entity.id
_entity.type
_entity.pdbx_description
1 polymer ?
#
loop_
_entity_poly.entity_id
_entity_poly.type
_entity_poly.pdbx_seq_one_letter_code
_entity_poly.pdbx_strand_id
1 'polypeptide(L)'
;MLPGGAAPLGRVRIGTNDGRGGKPVAKLVYLFAEGKKEWRDLLGGKGANLAEMTNIGLPVPPGFTITTDACRAYYDAGGQVPAGLWDEVAVALKKVEEQTDKKFGDPKNPLLVSVRSGAKFSMPGMMDTVLNLGLNEETLQGIIALTGNPRFAYDAYRRFIMMFSDIVLSDDFAALKKHRFEHIFDGLKAEVGAKQDTDVDAEGLKKLVGLYKEYFKKITGFDFPTDPVDQLHRSTQAVFRSWNNERARIYRNREKISHDLGTAVNIQTMVFGNMGNDSGTGVAFTRNPATGDKEFFGEYLMNAQGEDVVAGVRTPQPVSRLAAENKPIYDQLLKIADTLESHYREMQDIEFTIEKGRLFILQCRSGKRTGVAAVKIAVDMVKEGLIGKQDAVSRIQPEQLEQLLHPHLVNLKGVKPVAKGLNAGPGGAVGHVALDSPTAIRMAAEGKTVILVRRETNPDDLGGMLASKGVLTALGGRTSHAALVARQYGIPTVCGCGALRINEAARTVSVDGTLIKEGDIISIDGTMGEVFDVALTTEPAKVTGDFASFMTCVDELRTMGVRANADTPEQASEAVELGAEGIGLCRTEHMF
;
A
#
# COMPACT_ATOMS: atom_id res chain seq x y z
N MET A 1 -84.35 -1.97 -21.08
CA MET A 1 -83.69 -1.49 -19.85
C MET A 1 -82.54 -2.44 -19.55
N LEU A 2 -81.35 -1.87 -19.32
CA LEU A 2 -80.08 -2.52 -18.94
C LEU A 2 -80.18 -3.24 -17.57
N PRO A 3 -79.15 -3.99 -17.09
CA PRO A 3 -77.97 -4.58 -17.77
C PRO A 3 -77.68 -6.06 -17.37
N GLY A 4 -76.74 -6.71 -18.07
CA GLY A 4 -75.96 -7.82 -17.49
C GLY A 4 -75.54 -8.91 -18.47
N GLY A 5 -74.23 -9.18 -18.54
CA GLY A 5 -73.72 -10.52 -18.88
C GLY A 5 -72.88 -10.68 -20.16
N ALA A 6 -71.56 -10.52 -19.98
CA ALA A 6 -70.45 -11.37 -20.46
C ALA A 6 -70.24 -11.70 -21.96
N ALA A 7 -69.02 -11.38 -22.44
CA ALA A 7 -68.26 -12.15 -23.44
C ALA A 7 -66.74 -11.79 -23.33
N PRO A 8 -65.79 -12.67 -23.74
CA PRO A 8 -64.60 -12.98 -22.94
C PRO A 8 -63.23 -12.52 -23.51
N LEU A 9 -62.25 -12.51 -22.60
CA LEU A 9 -60.79 -12.73 -22.76
C LEU A 9 -60.15 -12.26 -24.08
N GLY A 10 -59.67 -11.01 -24.09
CA GLY A 10 -58.69 -10.50 -25.04
C GLY A 10 -57.38 -10.13 -24.33
N ARG A 11 -56.27 -10.70 -24.81
CA ARG A 11 -54.89 -10.44 -24.39
C ARG A 11 -54.63 -8.97 -24.02
N VAL A 12 -54.21 -8.72 -22.78
CA VAL A 12 -53.66 -7.42 -22.38
C VAL A 12 -52.30 -7.24 -23.04
N ARG A 13 -52.27 -6.41 -24.09
CA ARG A 13 -51.06 -5.74 -24.55
C ARG A 13 -50.62 -4.78 -23.44
N ILE A 14 -49.48 -5.06 -22.82
CA ILE A 14 -48.83 -4.12 -21.91
C ILE A 14 -48.42 -2.88 -22.73
N GLY A 15 -48.91 -1.74 -22.25
CA GLY A 15 -48.80 -0.43 -22.89
C GLY A 15 -47.36 0.03 -23.05
N THR A 16 -47.17 0.77 -24.13
CA THR A 16 -45.95 1.39 -24.61
C THR A 16 -45.49 2.54 -23.72
N ASN A 17 -44.31 2.35 -23.14
CA ASN A 17 -43.20 3.29 -23.00
C ASN A 17 -43.52 4.79 -23.18
N ASP A 18 -43.81 5.45 -22.06
CA ASP A 18 -43.92 6.89 -21.88
C ASP A 18 -42.54 7.53 -21.62
N GLY A 19 -41.78 7.71 -22.70
CA GLY A 19 -41.20 9.00 -23.09
C GLY A 19 -40.38 9.85 -22.10
N ARG A 20 -39.78 9.31 -21.04
CA ARG A 20 -38.70 9.98 -20.27
C ARG A 20 -37.48 9.06 -20.19
N GLY A 21 -36.40 9.45 -20.86
CA GLY A 21 -35.19 8.65 -21.05
C GLY A 21 -34.40 8.34 -19.77
N GLY A 22 -34.79 7.30 -19.06
CA GLY A 22 -33.91 6.56 -18.15
C GLY A 22 -33.26 5.42 -18.91
N LYS A 23 -31.92 5.39 -19.01
CA LYS A 23 -31.21 4.15 -19.39
C LYS A 23 -31.63 3.02 -18.43
N PRO A 24 -31.69 1.75 -18.86
CA PRO A 24 -31.85 0.64 -17.93
C PRO A 24 -30.83 0.80 -16.79
N VAL A 25 -31.29 0.79 -15.54
CA VAL A 25 -30.38 0.89 -14.40
C VAL A 25 -29.52 -0.37 -14.43
N ALA A 26 -28.25 -0.19 -14.81
CA ALA A 26 -27.28 -1.28 -14.75
C ALA A 26 -27.17 -1.74 -13.30
N LYS A 27 -27.12 -3.07 -13.08
CA LYS A 27 -26.94 -3.67 -11.75
C LYS A 27 -25.79 -2.96 -11.01
N LEU A 28 -26.04 -2.50 -9.79
CA LEU A 28 -25.13 -1.67 -9.00
C LEU A 28 -24.38 -2.45 -7.92
N VAL A 29 -24.84 -3.66 -7.59
CA VAL A 29 -24.25 -4.52 -6.56
C VAL A 29 -23.96 -5.90 -7.11
N TYR A 30 -22.74 -6.40 -6.89
CA TYR A 30 -22.31 -7.73 -7.32
C TYR A 30 -21.76 -8.51 -6.12
N LEU A 31 -22.27 -9.71 -5.88
CA LEU A 31 -21.60 -10.66 -4.98
C LEU A 31 -20.21 -10.97 -5.55
N PHE A 32 -19.23 -11.31 -4.70
CA PHE A 32 -17.90 -11.66 -5.19
C PHE A 32 -17.93 -12.79 -6.22
N ALA A 33 -18.80 -13.80 -6.02
CA ALA A 33 -18.98 -14.91 -6.96
C ALA A 33 -19.58 -14.51 -8.34
N GLU A 34 -20.10 -13.28 -8.49
CA GLU A 34 -20.67 -12.78 -9.75
C GLU A 34 -19.68 -11.91 -10.54
N GLY A 35 -18.59 -11.48 -9.91
CA GLY A 35 -17.56 -10.64 -10.54
C GLY A 35 -16.47 -11.46 -11.23
N LYS A 36 -15.48 -10.76 -11.79
CA LYS A 36 -14.24 -11.37 -12.35
C LYS A 36 -13.11 -10.35 -12.44
N LYS A 37 -11.86 -10.81 -12.55
CA LYS A 37 -10.68 -9.93 -12.55
C LYS A 37 -10.68 -8.85 -13.63
N GLU A 38 -11.31 -9.06 -14.79
CA GLU A 38 -11.30 -8.09 -15.89
C GLU A 38 -12.19 -6.86 -15.59
N TRP A 39 -13.12 -6.97 -14.65
CA TRP A 39 -14.10 -5.92 -14.33
C TRP A 39 -13.55 -4.86 -13.37
N ARG A 40 -12.26 -4.54 -13.46
CA ARG A 40 -11.60 -3.52 -12.61
C ARG A 40 -12.21 -2.13 -12.76
N ASP A 41 -12.78 -1.84 -13.92
CA ASP A 41 -13.40 -0.55 -14.22
C ASP A 41 -14.74 -0.40 -13.47
N LEU A 42 -15.46 -1.51 -13.28
CA LEU A 42 -16.76 -1.58 -12.62
C LEU A 42 -16.66 -1.87 -11.12
N LEU A 43 -15.82 -2.82 -10.72
CA LEU A 43 -15.69 -3.32 -9.34
C LEU A 43 -14.50 -2.70 -8.58
N GLY A 44 -13.70 -1.88 -9.25
CA GLY A 44 -12.38 -1.49 -8.75
C GLY A 44 -11.39 -2.65 -8.75
N GLY A 45 -10.10 -2.35 -8.50
CA GLY A 45 -9.07 -3.38 -8.44
C GLY A 45 -9.28 -4.37 -7.28
N LYS A 46 -9.72 -3.88 -6.12
CA LYS A 46 -9.97 -4.74 -4.94
C LYS A 46 -11.18 -5.66 -5.14
N GLY A 47 -12.30 -5.13 -5.59
CA GLY A 47 -13.52 -5.93 -5.81
C GLY A 47 -13.30 -6.98 -6.91
N ALA A 48 -12.61 -6.61 -7.99
CA ALA A 48 -12.25 -7.56 -9.05
C ALA A 48 -11.34 -8.70 -8.55
N ASN A 49 -10.35 -8.39 -7.68
CA ASN A 49 -9.50 -9.43 -7.09
C ASN A 49 -10.24 -10.31 -6.07
N LEU A 50 -11.13 -9.74 -5.24
CA LEU A 50 -11.97 -10.51 -4.32
C LEU A 50 -12.88 -11.47 -5.08
N ALA A 51 -13.46 -11.02 -6.19
CA ALA A 51 -14.26 -11.84 -7.08
C ALA A 51 -13.44 -12.97 -7.71
N GLU A 52 -12.26 -12.65 -8.26
CA GLU A 52 -11.39 -13.66 -8.87
C GLU A 52 -10.96 -14.73 -7.87
N MET A 53 -10.49 -14.32 -6.68
CA MET A 53 -10.11 -15.26 -5.62
C MET A 53 -11.26 -16.17 -5.20
N THR A 54 -12.49 -15.63 -5.13
CA THR A 54 -13.69 -16.40 -4.83
C THR A 54 -13.96 -17.44 -5.94
N ASN A 55 -13.86 -17.04 -7.20
CA ASN A 55 -14.15 -17.89 -8.35
C ASN A 55 -13.12 -19.00 -8.58
N ILE A 56 -11.85 -18.79 -8.19
CA ILE A 56 -10.82 -19.83 -8.23
C ILE A 56 -10.82 -20.73 -6.98
N GLY A 57 -11.81 -20.55 -6.08
CA GLY A 57 -12.06 -21.45 -4.95
C GLY A 57 -11.22 -21.17 -3.70
N LEU A 58 -10.66 -19.98 -3.55
CA LEU A 58 -9.94 -19.60 -2.33
C LEU A 58 -10.93 -19.30 -1.18
N PRO A 59 -10.52 -19.48 0.09
CA PRO A 59 -11.38 -19.20 1.24
C PRO A 59 -11.49 -17.69 1.49
N VAL A 60 -12.19 -16.97 0.60
CA VAL A 60 -12.47 -15.54 0.76
C VAL A 60 -13.70 -15.37 1.64
N PRO A 61 -13.67 -14.48 2.65
CA PRO A 61 -14.88 -14.16 3.41
C PRO A 61 -15.99 -13.64 2.49
N PRO A 62 -17.22 -14.17 2.59
CA PRO A 62 -18.36 -13.74 1.78
C PRO A 62 -18.59 -12.23 1.81
N GLY A 63 -18.99 -11.68 0.67
CA GLY A 63 -19.23 -10.26 0.51
C GLY A 63 -19.71 -9.87 -0.88
N PHE A 64 -19.84 -8.56 -1.08
CA PHE A 64 -20.25 -7.96 -2.34
C PHE A 64 -19.56 -6.62 -2.58
N THR A 65 -19.58 -6.18 -3.83
CA THR A 65 -19.03 -4.91 -4.29
C THR A 65 -20.15 -4.04 -4.85
N ILE A 66 -20.27 -2.83 -4.32
CA ILE A 66 -21.04 -1.73 -4.90
C ILE A 66 -20.16 -1.05 -5.94
N THR A 67 -20.67 -0.92 -7.17
CA THR A 67 -19.86 -0.56 -8.34
C THR A 67 -19.36 0.89 -8.36
N THR A 68 -18.37 1.15 -9.20
CA THR A 68 -17.94 2.52 -9.54
C THR A 68 -19.07 3.30 -10.24
N ASP A 69 -19.94 2.62 -10.99
CA ASP A 69 -21.14 3.20 -11.61
C ASP A 69 -22.09 3.78 -10.56
N ALA A 70 -22.27 3.10 -9.42
CA ALA A 70 -23.07 3.63 -8.31
C ALA A 70 -22.45 4.92 -7.73
N CYS A 71 -21.12 4.98 -7.64
CA CYS A 71 -20.39 6.17 -7.21
C CYS A 71 -20.56 7.33 -8.20
N ARG A 72 -20.48 7.06 -9.51
CA ARG A 72 -20.71 8.07 -10.55
C ARG A 72 -22.14 8.58 -10.51
N ALA A 73 -23.13 7.68 -10.44
CA ALA A 73 -24.54 8.04 -10.32
C ALA A 73 -24.83 8.87 -9.05
N TYR A 74 -24.15 8.58 -7.94
CA TYR A 74 -24.22 9.38 -6.72
C TYR A 74 -23.75 10.83 -6.94
N TYR A 75 -22.65 11.03 -7.67
CA TYR A 75 -22.15 12.37 -7.99
C TYR A 75 -23.00 13.08 -9.05
N ASP A 76 -23.47 12.38 -10.09
CA ASP A 76 -24.34 12.93 -11.12
C ASP A 76 -25.68 13.41 -10.53
N ALA A 77 -26.15 12.77 -9.46
CA ALA A 77 -27.35 13.16 -8.71
C ALA A 77 -27.09 14.19 -7.59
N GLY A 78 -25.93 14.85 -7.57
CA GLY A 78 -25.62 15.91 -6.60
C GLY A 78 -25.39 15.39 -5.16
N GLY A 79 -24.89 14.16 -5.02
CA GLY A 79 -24.68 13.52 -3.71
C GLY A 79 -25.89 12.76 -3.19
N GLN A 80 -26.88 12.48 -4.03
CA GLN A 80 -28.01 11.62 -3.71
C GLN A 80 -27.73 10.19 -4.16
N VAL A 81 -28.10 9.21 -3.33
CA VAL A 81 -27.89 7.80 -3.65
C VAL A 81 -28.81 7.39 -4.80
N PRO A 82 -28.32 6.68 -5.83
CA PRO A 82 -29.18 6.24 -6.94
C PRO A 82 -30.32 5.35 -6.47
N ALA A 83 -31.49 5.49 -7.10
CA ALA A 83 -32.67 4.69 -6.80
C ALA A 83 -32.37 3.19 -6.99
N GLY A 84 -32.89 2.36 -6.08
CA GLY A 84 -32.72 0.91 -6.10
C GLY A 84 -31.40 0.39 -5.50
N LEU A 85 -30.41 1.25 -5.21
CA LEU A 85 -29.13 0.78 -4.64
C LEU A 85 -29.34 0.04 -3.31
N TRP A 86 -30.13 0.60 -2.39
CA TRP A 86 -30.35 0.00 -1.08
C TRP A 86 -31.14 -1.31 -1.14
N ASP A 87 -32.03 -1.46 -2.11
CA ASP A 87 -32.74 -2.72 -2.36
C ASP A 87 -31.76 -3.80 -2.85
N GLU A 88 -30.86 -3.46 -3.78
CA GLU A 88 -29.81 -4.38 -4.23
C GLU A 88 -28.83 -4.74 -3.10
N VAL A 89 -28.44 -3.77 -2.27
CA VAL A 89 -27.59 -4.00 -1.09
C VAL A 89 -28.28 -4.95 -0.11
N ALA A 90 -29.57 -4.77 0.17
CA ALA A 90 -30.33 -5.65 1.07
C ALA A 90 -30.40 -7.09 0.53
N VAL A 91 -30.62 -7.26 -0.78
CA VAL A 91 -30.61 -8.57 -1.44
C VAL A 91 -29.24 -9.24 -1.34
N ALA A 92 -28.16 -8.51 -1.61
CA ALA A 92 -26.80 -9.02 -1.52
C ALA A 92 -26.41 -9.37 -0.08
N LEU A 93 -26.78 -8.53 0.90
CA LEU A 93 -26.54 -8.77 2.32
C LEU A 93 -27.24 -10.03 2.79
N LYS A 94 -28.50 -10.26 2.40
CA LYS A 94 -29.23 -11.49 2.71
C LYS A 94 -28.50 -12.74 2.18
N LYS A 95 -27.88 -12.65 1.00
CA LYS A 95 -27.07 -13.75 0.46
C LYS A 95 -25.79 -13.99 1.25
N VAL A 96 -25.18 -12.94 1.79
CA VAL A 96 -24.04 -13.06 2.71
C VAL A 96 -24.46 -13.69 4.05
N GLU A 97 -25.63 -13.32 4.58
CA GLU A 97 -26.20 -13.94 5.78
C GLU A 97 -26.42 -15.45 5.57
N GLU A 98 -27.05 -15.84 4.45
CA GLU A 98 -27.26 -17.25 4.07
C GLU A 98 -25.95 -18.05 3.97
N GLN A 99 -24.87 -17.44 3.46
CA GLN A 99 -23.56 -18.10 3.31
C GLN A 99 -22.77 -18.23 4.61
N THR A 100 -23.05 -17.36 5.58
CA THR A 100 -22.29 -17.28 6.84
C THR A 100 -23.03 -17.89 8.03
N ASP A 101 -24.32 -18.17 7.88
CA ASP A 101 -25.24 -18.55 8.97
C ASP A 101 -25.29 -17.50 10.11
N LYS A 102 -24.97 -16.25 9.77
CA LYS A 102 -25.01 -15.08 10.67
C LYS A 102 -26.05 -14.09 10.16
N LYS A 103 -26.55 -13.22 11.02
CA LYS A 103 -27.56 -12.21 10.63
C LYS A 103 -27.12 -10.81 11.04
N PHE A 104 -27.26 -9.85 10.12
CA PHE A 104 -26.82 -8.48 10.30
C PHE A 104 -27.71 -7.78 11.33
N GLY A 105 -27.09 -7.34 12.43
CA GLY A 105 -27.80 -6.77 13.58
C GLY A 105 -28.41 -7.80 14.55
N ASP A 106 -28.15 -9.09 14.39
CA ASP A 106 -28.68 -10.09 15.32
C ASP A 106 -27.94 -10.08 16.67
N PRO A 107 -28.65 -10.03 17.81
CA PRO A 107 -28.04 -9.91 19.13
C PRO A 107 -27.37 -11.20 19.62
N LYS A 108 -27.59 -12.35 18.97
CA LYS A 108 -27.05 -13.66 19.37
C LYS A 108 -25.95 -14.13 18.44
N ASN A 109 -26.18 -14.07 17.13
CA ASN A 109 -25.22 -14.45 16.10
C ASN A 109 -25.00 -13.33 15.06
N PRO A 110 -24.40 -12.20 15.48
CA PRO A 110 -24.25 -11.03 14.64
C PRO A 110 -23.31 -11.28 13.45
N LEU A 111 -23.78 -10.89 12.26
CA LEU A 111 -22.91 -10.63 11.12
C LEU A 111 -22.29 -9.24 11.29
N LEU A 112 -20.96 -9.18 11.36
CA LEU A 112 -20.21 -7.93 11.28
C LEU A 112 -19.53 -7.83 9.92
N VAL A 113 -19.44 -6.63 9.38
CA VAL A 113 -18.84 -6.40 8.05
C VAL A 113 -17.76 -5.33 8.09
N SER A 114 -16.86 -5.38 7.11
CA SER A 114 -15.96 -4.30 6.76
C SER A 114 -16.47 -3.57 5.52
N VAL A 115 -16.25 -2.26 5.47
CA VAL A 115 -16.56 -1.39 4.34
C VAL A 115 -15.24 -0.84 3.82
N ARG A 116 -14.81 -1.32 2.64
CA ARG A 116 -13.49 -1.04 2.07
C ARG A 116 -13.64 -0.42 0.69
N SER A 117 -13.13 0.80 0.55
CA SER A 117 -12.97 1.45 -0.75
C SER A 117 -12.09 0.65 -1.73
N GLY A 118 -12.36 0.81 -3.03
CA GLY A 118 -11.58 0.18 -4.10
C GLY A 118 -11.75 0.88 -5.43
N ALA A 119 -10.78 1.72 -5.82
CA ALA A 119 -10.74 2.31 -7.16
C ALA A 119 -10.12 1.33 -8.18
N LYS A 120 -10.24 1.62 -9.48
CA LYS A 120 -9.60 0.86 -10.58
C LYS A 120 -8.09 0.70 -10.35
N PHE A 121 -7.44 1.81 -10.04
CA PHE A 121 -6.02 1.90 -9.70
C PHE A 121 -5.83 1.92 -8.18
N SER A 122 -4.75 1.30 -7.72
CA SER A 122 -4.41 1.27 -6.30
C SER A 122 -4.03 2.68 -5.84
N MET A 123 -4.67 3.17 -4.77
CA MET A 123 -4.36 4.45 -4.12
C MET A 123 -4.04 4.25 -2.63
N PRO A 124 -2.84 3.72 -2.29
CA PRO A 124 -2.50 3.34 -0.92
C PRO A 124 -2.55 4.53 0.05
N GLY A 125 -3.20 4.34 1.20
CA GLY A 125 -3.31 5.37 2.25
C GLY A 125 -4.23 6.55 1.92
N MET A 126 -4.90 6.54 0.76
CA MET A 126 -5.75 7.66 0.32
C MET A 126 -7.23 7.46 0.62
N MET A 127 -7.65 6.22 0.80
CA MET A 127 -9.05 5.84 0.86
C MET A 127 -9.37 5.12 2.17
N ASP A 128 -10.57 5.35 2.68
CA ASP A 128 -10.95 4.94 4.02
C ASP A 128 -11.44 3.49 4.08
N THR A 129 -11.37 2.90 5.28
CA THR A 129 -11.86 1.56 5.60
C THR A 129 -12.50 1.58 6.99
N VAL A 130 -13.74 1.10 7.09
CA VAL A 130 -14.44 0.92 8.37
C VAL A 130 -14.51 -0.58 8.66
N LEU A 131 -14.02 -1.01 9.81
CA LEU A 131 -14.12 -2.41 10.27
C LEU A 131 -15.15 -2.54 11.39
N ASN A 132 -15.58 -3.78 11.65
CA ASN A 132 -16.50 -4.15 12.73
C ASN A 132 -17.87 -3.44 12.66
N LEU A 133 -18.31 -3.07 11.45
CA LEU A 133 -19.60 -2.43 11.24
C LEU A 133 -20.73 -3.42 11.57
N GLY A 134 -21.73 -2.93 12.30
CA GLY A 134 -22.83 -3.73 12.85
C GLY A 134 -22.73 -3.91 14.37
N LEU A 135 -21.65 -3.42 15.00
CA LEU A 135 -21.54 -3.38 16.46
C LEU A 135 -22.44 -2.30 17.06
N ASN A 136 -23.26 -2.73 18.00
CA ASN A 136 -24.02 -1.92 18.94
C ASN A 136 -24.07 -2.64 20.29
N GLU A 137 -24.78 -2.10 21.28
CA GLU A 137 -24.89 -2.69 22.62
C GLU A 137 -25.41 -4.13 22.60
N GLU A 138 -26.35 -4.45 21.71
CA GLU A 138 -27.00 -5.76 21.62
C GLU A 138 -26.11 -6.78 20.91
N THR A 139 -25.61 -6.44 19.71
CA THR A 139 -24.72 -7.32 18.93
C THR A 139 -23.39 -7.54 19.65
N LEU A 140 -22.92 -6.55 20.42
CA LEU A 140 -21.77 -6.71 21.29
C LEU A 140 -21.96 -7.87 22.28
N GLN A 141 -23.14 -8.00 22.91
CA GLN A 141 -23.40 -9.13 23.83
C GLN A 141 -23.33 -10.48 23.10
N GLY A 142 -23.83 -10.54 21.86
CA GLY A 142 -23.70 -11.72 21.01
C GLY A 142 -22.24 -12.08 20.73
N ILE A 143 -21.42 -11.09 20.39
CA ILE A 143 -19.97 -11.29 20.20
C ILE A 143 -19.31 -11.77 21.49
N ILE A 144 -19.64 -11.20 22.65
CA ILE A 144 -19.11 -11.64 23.95
C ILE A 144 -19.48 -13.11 24.20
N ALA A 145 -20.74 -13.50 23.97
CA ALA A 145 -21.21 -14.86 24.17
C ALA A 145 -20.51 -15.87 23.23
N LEU A 146 -20.32 -15.52 21.95
CA LEU A 146 -19.69 -16.40 20.94
C LEU A 146 -18.17 -16.56 21.10
N THR A 147 -17.54 -15.56 21.71
CA THR A 147 -16.07 -15.52 21.88
C THR A 147 -15.64 -15.95 23.29
N GLY A 148 -16.51 -15.80 24.29
CA GLY A 148 -16.11 -15.88 25.70
C GLY A 148 -15.09 -14.81 26.09
N ASN A 149 -14.93 -13.75 25.28
CA ASN A 149 -13.85 -12.78 25.41
C ASN A 149 -14.40 -11.34 25.40
N PRO A 150 -14.85 -10.84 26.56
CA PRO A 150 -15.40 -9.48 26.67
C PRO A 150 -14.37 -8.40 26.32
N ARG A 151 -13.10 -8.62 26.67
CA ARG A 151 -12.01 -7.70 26.34
C ARG A 151 -11.91 -7.50 24.82
N PHE A 152 -11.94 -8.58 24.04
CA PHE A 152 -11.96 -8.52 22.58
C PHE A 152 -13.17 -7.74 22.04
N ALA A 153 -14.37 -8.03 22.53
CA ALA A 153 -15.59 -7.40 22.04
C ALA A 153 -15.57 -5.88 22.26
N TYR A 154 -15.16 -5.43 23.46
CA TYR A 154 -15.02 -4.00 23.77
C TYR A 154 -13.87 -3.33 22.99
N ASP A 155 -12.77 -4.05 22.73
CA ASP A 155 -11.70 -3.54 21.86
C ASP A 155 -12.19 -3.34 20.41
N ALA A 156 -12.93 -4.30 19.87
CA ALA A 156 -13.53 -4.19 18.54
C ALA A 156 -14.51 -3.02 18.47
N TYR A 157 -15.27 -2.79 19.54
CA TYR A 157 -16.28 -1.74 19.58
C TYR A 157 -15.69 -0.33 19.73
N ARG A 158 -14.69 -0.12 20.60
CA ARG A 158 -14.00 1.17 20.70
C ARG A 158 -13.31 1.54 19.38
N ARG A 159 -12.71 0.55 18.70
CA ARG A 159 -12.13 0.74 17.36
C ARG A 159 -13.20 1.14 16.35
N PHE A 160 -14.35 0.45 16.35
CA PHE A 160 -15.46 0.78 15.47
C PHE A 160 -15.95 2.22 15.69
N ILE A 161 -16.20 2.63 16.93
CA ILE A 161 -16.69 3.98 17.24
C ILE A 161 -15.70 5.04 16.74
N MET A 162 -14.40 4.85 17.01
CA MET A 162 -13.36 5.75 16.53
C MET A 162 -13.31 5.82 14.99
N MET A 163 -13.21 4.68 14.32
CA MET A 163 -13.13 4.61 12.85
C MET A 163 -14.38 5.19 12.19
N PHE A 164 -15.56 4.82 12.66
CA PHE A 164 -16.83 5.34 12.14
C PHE A 164 -16.90 6.87 12.33
N SER A 165 -16.54 7.37 13.50
CA SER A 165 -16.54 8.81 13.78
C SER A 165 -15.56 9.58 12.88
N ASP A 166 -14.32 9.10 12.75
CA ASP A 166 -13.26 9.73 11.95
C ASP A 166 -13.52 9.65 10.45
N ILE A 167 -14.01 8.53 9.95
CA ILE A 167 -14.16 8.30 8.51
C ILE A 167 -15.51 8.79 8.00
N VAL A 168 -16.59 8.49 8.73
CA VAL A 168 -17.95 8.65 8.20
C VAL A 168 -18.48 10.06 8.47
N LEU A 169 -18.08 10.67 9.58
CA LEU A 169 -18.71 11.88 10.12
C LEU A 169 -17.75 13.07 10.26
N SER A 170 -16.45 12.91 10.02
CA SER A 170 -15.49 14.00 10.28
C SER A 170 -15.54 15.15 9.27
N ASP A 171 -16.16 14.94 8.10
CA ASP A 171 -16.47 16.01 7.14
C ASP A 171 -17.52 16.97 7.71
N ASP A 172 -18.51 16.44 8.44
CA ASP A 172 -19.56 17.21 9.09
C ASP A 172 -19.12 17.72 10.48
N PHE A 173 -18.22 16.99 11.14
CA PHE A 173 -17.75 17.25 12.49
C PHE A 173 -16.23 17.15 12.59
N ALA A 174 -15.52 18.23 12.25
CA ALA A 174 -14.05 18.26 12.16
C ALA A 174 -13.30 17.83 13.45
N ALA A 175 -13.95 17.88 14.62
CA ALA A 175 -13.36 17.43 15.88
C ALA A 175 -13.34 15.89 16.04
N LEU A 176 -14.18 15.15 15.31
CA LEU A 176 -14.16 13.69 15.28
C LEU A 176 -12.98 13.21 14.43
N LYS A 177 -11.78 13.21 15.02
CA LYS A 177 -10.56 12.73 14.36
C LYS A 177 -9.87 11.67 15.22
N LYS A 178 -9.23 10.68 14.57
CA LYS A 178 -8.51 9.58 15.26
C LYS A 178 -7.66 10.08 16.42
N HIS A 179 -6.84 11.11 16.22
CA HIS A 179 -5.94 11.64 17.26
C HIS A 179 -6.65 12.10 18.56
N ARG A 180 -7.93 12.51 18.50
CA ARG A 180 -8.70 12.89 19.69
C ARG A 180 -9.15 11.66 20.48
N PHE A 181 -9.56 10.61 19.80
CA PHE A 181 -9.90 9.33 20.42
C PHE A 181 -8.67 8.65 21.04
N GLU A 182 -7.51 8.73 20.37
CA GLU A 182 -6.23 8.25 20.94
C GLU A 182 -5.88 9.01 22.22
N HIS A 183 -6.04 10.34 22.24
CA HIS A 183 -5.79 11.14 23.45
C HIS A 183 -6.70 10.75 24.63
N ILE A 184 -7.98 10.43 24.36
CA ILE A 184 -8.89 9.91 25.39
C ILE A 184 -8.40 8.55 25.91
N PHE A 185 -7.90 7.69 25.03
CA PHE A 185 -7.39 6.38 25.42
C PHE A 185 -6.09 6.49 26.23
N ASP A 186 -5.17 7.37 25.84
CA ASP A 186 -3.96 7.67 26.61
C ASP A 186 -4.28 8.17 28.02
N GLY A 187 -5.30 9.02 28.16
CA GLY A 187 -5.81 9.46 29.46
C GLY A 187 -6.30 8.29 30.33
N LEU A 188 -7.06 7.36 29.75
CA LEU A 188 -7.51 6.17 30.45
C LEU A 188 -6.33 5.24 30.82
N LYS A 189 -5.37 5.03 29.91
CA LYS A 189 -4.17 4.22 30.18
C LYS A 189 -3.39 4.76 31.37
N ALA A 190 -3.20 6.08 31.43
CA ALA A 190 -2.56 6.74 32.56
C ALA A 190 -3.34 6.55 33.89
N GLU A 191 -4.68 6.60 33.83
CA GLU A 191 -5.54 6.36 34.99
C GLU A 191 -5.39 4.93 35.55
N VAL A 192 -5.33 3.92 34.67
CA VAL A 192 -5.26 2.50 35.07
C VAL A 192 -3.83 1.97 35.20
N GLY A 193 -2.81 2.80 34.97
CA GLY A 193 -1.39 2.40 35.02
C GLY A 193 -0.94 1.47 33.88
N ALA A 194 -1.67 1.44 32.77
CA ALA A 194 -1.34 0.66 31.58
C ALA A 194 -0.24 1.35 30.76
N LYS A 195 0.74 0.59 30.26
CA LYS A 195 1.82 1.10 29.39
C LYS A 195 1.49 0.90 27.91
N GLN A 196 0.77 -0.18 27.61
CA GLN A 196 0.35 -0.56 26.27
C GLN A 196 -1.19 -0.71 26.23
N ASP A 197 -1.77 -0.55 25.05
CA ASP A 197 -3.21 -0.77 24.83
C ASP A 197 -3.67 -2.18 25.22
N THR A 198 -2.76 -3.16 25.12
CA THR A 198 -2.99 -4.55 25.51
C THR A 198 -3.10 -4.76 27.02
N ASP A 199 -2.57 -3.83 27.82
CA ASP A 199 -2.62 -3.91 29.29
C ASP A 199 -3.99 -3.50 29.85
N VAL A 200 -4.84 -2.87 29.02
CA VAL A 200 -6.19 -2.46 29.42
C VAL A 200 -7.14 -3.65 29.35
N ASP A 201 -7.75 -3.96 30.49
CA ASP A 201 -8.67 -5.09 30.66
C ASP A 201 -10.08 -4.81 30.09
N ALA A 202 -10.98 -5.78 30.22
CA ALA A 202 -12.33 -5.68 29.67
C ALA A 202 -13.15 -4.52 30.26
N GLU A 203 -13.05 -4.28 31.58
CA GLU A 203 -13.80 -3.21 32.24
C GLU A 203 -13.23 -1.83 31.89
N GLY A 204 -11.90 -1.71 31.76
CA GLY A 204 -11.25 -0.52 31.23
C GLY A 204 -11.71 -0.19 29.80
N LEU A 205 -11.73 -1.18 28.90
CA LEU A 205 -12.21 -0.97 27.53
C LEU A 205 -13.70 -0.68 27.45
N LYS A 206 -14.52 -1.26 28.34
CA LYS A 206 -15.94 -0.92 28.47
C LYS A 206 -16.13 0.54 28.91
N LYS A 207 -15.34 1.01 29.88
CA LYS A 207 -15.29 2.43 30.27
C LYS A 207 -14.88 3.31 29.09
N LEU A 208 -13.87 2.90 28.31
CA LEU A 208 -13.41 3.63 27.13
C LEU A 208 -14.51 3.79 26.07
N VAL A 209 -15.28 2.74 25.80
CA VAL A 209 -16.45 2.81 24.90
C VAL A 209 -17.44 3.87 25.37
N GLY A 210 -17.70 3.96 26.68
CA GLY A 210 -18.53 5.02 27.27
C GLY A 210 -17.95 6.41 27.00
N LEU A 211 -16.66 6.62 27.29
CA LEU A 211 -15.97 7.89 27.05
C LEU A 211 -15.99 8.30 25.57
N TYR A 212 -15.83 7.34 24.65
CA TYR A 212 -15.89 7.61 23.21
C TYR A 212 -17.29 8.05 22.77
N LYS A 213 -18.35 7.42 23.29
CA LYS A 213 -19.74 7.81 23.01
C LYS A 213 -20.10 9.16 23.62
N GLU A 214 -19.63 9.45 24.83
CA GLU A 214 -19.81 10.76 25.46
C GLU A 214 -19.11 11.86 24.64
N TYR A 215 -17.87 11.61 24.21
CA TYR A 215 -17.14 12.53 23.34
C TYR A 215 -17.88 12.72 22.01
N PHE A 216 -18.32 11.63 21.39
CA PHE A 216 -19.11 11.67 20.16
C PHE A 216 -20.38 12.52 20.32
N LYS A 217 -21.17 12.27 21.36
CA LYS A 217 -22.41 13.00 21.64
C LYS A 217 -22.16 14.48 21.94
N LYS A 218 -21.07 14.79 22.64
CA LYS A 218 -20.66 16.18 22.93
C LYS A 218 -20.37 16.96 21.64
N ILE A 219 -19.76 16.32 20.64
CA ILE A 219 -19.40 16.97 19.38
C ILE A 219 -20.59 17.04 18.40
N THR A 220 -21.39 15.97 18.33
CA THR A 220 -22.45 15.83 17.32
C THR A 220 -23.83 16.30 17.78
N GLY A 221 -24.07 16.31 19.09
CA GLY A 221 -25.38 16.58 19.70
C GLY A 221 -26.34 15.38 19.71
N PHE A 222 -25.95 14.23 19.14
CA PHE A 222 -26.80 13.03 19.10
C PHE A 222 -26.04 11.76 19.52
N ASP A 223 -26.78 10.70 19.83
CA ASP A 223 -26.20 9.42 20.27
C ASP A 223 -25.55 8.66 19.11
N PHE A 224 -24.50 7.89 19.40
CA PHE A 224 -23.82 7.10 18.38
C PHE A 224 -24.79 6.14 17.68
N PRO A 225 -24.82 6.05 16.33
CA PRO A 225 -25.80 5.24 15.60
C PRO A 225 -25.76 3.77 16.01
N THR A 226 -26.91 3.22 16.43
CA THR A 226 -27.04 1.83 16.87
C THR A 226 -27.66 0.91 15.81
N ASP A 227 -28.36 1.45 14.81
CA ASP A 227 -28.92 0.68 13.69
C ASP A 227 -27.80 0.27 12.70
N PRO A 228 -27.50 -1.04 12.56
CA PRO A 228 -26.50 -1.53 11.62
C PRO A 228 -26.75 -1.13 10.16
N VAL A 229 -28.02 -1.01 9.75
CA VAL A 229 -28.37 -0.63 8.37
C VAL A 229 -28.03 0.84 8.12
N ASP A 230 -28.36 1.73 9.05
CA ASP A 230 -27.94 3.13 9.01
C ASP A 230 -26.41 3.27 9.00
N GLN A 231 -25.71 2.49 9.85
CA GLN A 231 -24.24 2.45 9.86
C GLN A 231 -23.69 2.09 8.46
N LEU A 232 -24.24 1.05 7.82
CA LEU A 232 -23.82 0.58 6.50
C LEU A 232 -24.06 1.63 5.40
N HIS A 233 -25.23 2.25 5.41
CA HIS A 233 -25.60 3.30 4.45
C HIS A 233 -24.65 4.50 4.56
N ARG A 234 -24.46 5.02 5.77
CA ARG A 234 -23.56 6.17 6.01
C ARG A 234 -22.12 5.85 5.63
N SER A 235 -21.64 4.66 5.97
CA SER A 235 -20.27 4.23 5.61
C SER A 235 -20.08 4.11 4.10
N THR A 236 -21.08 3.59 3.38
CA THR A 236 -21.07 3.51 1.91
C THR A 236 -21.01 4.90 1.28
N GLN A 237 -21.85 5.83 1.74
CA GLN A 237 -21.85 7.22 1.25
C GLN A 237 -20.53 7.94 1.60
N ALA A 238 -19.94 7.68 2.77
CA ALA A 238 -18.65 8.23 3.15
C ALA A 238 -17.54 7.77 2.20
N VAL A 239 -17.53 6.49 1.79
CA VAL A 239 -16.59 6.00 0.78
C VAL A 239 -16.80 6.68 -0.58
N PHE A 240 -18.05 6.93 -0.99
CA PHE A 240 -18.28 7.73 -2.19
C PHE A 240 -17.71 9.13 -2.03
N ARG A 241 -18.00 9.84 -0.93
CA ARG A 241 -17.44 11.17 -0.65
C ARG A 241 -15.91 11.18 -0.61
N SER A 242 -15.28 10.13 -0.08
CA SER A 242 -13.82 10.03 0.01
C SER A 242 -13.13 10.04 -1.36
N TRP A 243 -13.84 9.72 -2.44
CA TRP A 243 -13.30 9.85 -3.80
C TRP A 243 -12.94 11.30 -4.15
N ASN A 244 -13.70 12.29 -3.67
CA ASN A 244 -13.45 13.71 -3.96
C ASN A 244 -12.88 14.51 -2.78
N ASN A 245 -12.37 13.84 -1.74
CA ASN A 245 -11.61 14.54 -0.70
C ASN A 245 -10.31 15.14 -1.28
N GLU A 246 -9.75 16.12 -0.55
CA GLU A 246 -8.59 16.87 -1.00
C GLU A 246 -7.38 15.98 -1.29
N ARG A 247 -7.06 15.05 -0.37
CA ARG A 247 -5.93 14.12 -0.53
C ARG A 247 -6.05 13.23 -1.76
N ALA A 248 -7.24 12.71 -2.07
CA ALA A 248 -7.47 11.86 -3.23
C ALA A 248 -7.38 12.65 -4.53
N ARG A 249 -7.86 13.90 -4.56
CA ARG A 249 -7.70 14.79 -5.72
C ARG A 249 -6.23 15.11 -6.01
N ILE A 250 -5.47 15.46 -4.98
CA ILE A 250 -4.02 15.74 -5.11
C ILE A 250 -3.30 14.50 -5.65
N TYR A 251 -3.59 13.32 -5.09
CA TYR A 251 -3.00 12.06 -5.54
C TYR A 251 -3.32 11.78 -7.01
N ARG A 252 -4.60 11.91 -7.42
CA ARG A 252 -5.01 11.67 -8.80
C ARG A 252 -4.36 12.62 -9.79
N ASN A 253 -4.24 13.91 -9.46
CA ASN A 253 -3.55 14.89 -10.29
C ASN A 253 -2.07 14.51 -10.49
N ARG A 254 -1.39 14.11 -9.41
CA ARG A 254 0.01 13.69 -9.45
C ARG A 254 0.23 12.43 -10.29
N GLU A 255 -0.62 11.43 -10.09
CA GLU A 255 -0.51 10.13 -10.76
C GLU A 255 -1.24 10.08 -12.12
N LYS A 256 -1.77 11.22 -12.59
CA LYS A 256 -2.52 11.36 -13.85
C LYS A 256 -3.72 10.40 -13.96
N ILE A 257 -4.38 10.15 -12.84
CA ILE A 257 -5.59 9.30 -12.77
C ILE A 257 -6.82 10.18 -13.02
N SER A 258 -7.69 9.77 -13.93
CA SER A 258 -8.90 10.52 -14.24
C SER A 258 -9.86 10.63 -13.04
N HIS A 259 -10.49 11.79 -12.89
CA HIS A 259 -11.42 12.08 -11.79
C HIS A 259 -12.81 11.46 -11.99
N ASP A 260 -13.14 11.09 -13.23
CA ASP A 260 -14.44 10.54 -13.63
C ASP A 260 -14.62 9.05 -13.30
N LEU A 261 -13.56 8.33 -12.90
CA LEU A 261 -13.64 6.87 -12.69
C LEU A 261 -14.59 6.48 -11.55
N GLY A 262 -14.59 7.25 -10.45
CA GLY A 262 -15.27 6.89 -9.21
C GLY A 262 -14.54 5.80 -8.41
N THR A 263 -15.13 5.38 -7.30
CA THR A 263 -14.63 4.29 -6.45
C THR A 263 -15.72 3.26 -6.17
N ALA A 264 -15.35 1.98 -6.09
CA ALA A 264 -16.24 0.92 -5.64
C ALA A 264 -16.18 0.78 -4.11
N VAL A 265 -17.23 0.19 -3.53
CA VAL A 265 -17.33 -0.11 -2.09
C VAL A 265 -17.44 -1.61 -1.91
N ASN A 266 -16.48 -2.21 -1.21
CA ASN A 266 -16.48 -3.64 -0.92
C ASN A 266 -17.02 -3.85 0.50
N ILE A 267 -18.14 -4.56 0.59
CA ILE A 267 -18.75 -4.98 1.85
C ILE A 267 -18.39 -6.44 2.06
N GLN A 268 -17.59 -6.72 3.08
CA GLN A 268 -17.04 -8.06 3.31
C GLN A 268 -17.24 -8.49 4.75
N THR A 269 -17.65 -9.74 4.95
CA THR A 269 -17.79 -10.35 6.29
C THR A 269 -16.50 -10.21 7.09
N MET A 270 -16.62 -9.77 8.34
CA MET A 270 -15.49 -9.73 9.27
C MET A 270 -15.04 -11.13 9.64
N VAL A 271 -13.72 -11.30 9.67
CA VAL A 271 -13.03 -12.45 10.23
C VAL A 271 -12.04 -11.94 11.27
N PHE A 272 -11.95 -12.63 12.40
CA PHE A 272 -11.24 -12.15 13.58
C PHE A 272 -10.02 -13.02 13.90
N GLY A 273 -8.83 -12.44 13.69
CA GLY A 273 -7.56 -13.06 14.09
C GLY A 273 -7.26 -12.99 15.59
N ASN A 274 -8.16 -12.42 16.40
CA ASN A 274 -7.99 -12.13 17.83
C ASN A 274 -9.06 -12.74 18.74
N MET A 275 -9.65 -13.88 18.33
CA MET A 275 -10.60 -14.64 19.16
C MET A 275 -9.93 -15.61 20.15
N GLY A 276 -8.60 -15.68 20.15
CA GLY A 276 -7.86 -16.65 20.96
C GLY A 276 -6.54 -17.05 20.32
N ASN A 277 -5.88 -18.04 20.91
CA ASN A 277 -4.56 -18.53 20.46
C ASN A 277 -4.62 -19.43 19.22
N ASP A 278 -5.82 -19.82 18.79
CA ASP A 278 -6.10 -20.56 17.55
C ASP A 278 -6.48 -19.62 16.39
N SER A 279 -6.37 -18.31 16.61
CA SER A 279 -6.69 -17.26 15.65
C SER A 279 -5.47 -16.36 15.44
N GLY A 280 -5.31 -15.79 14.26
CA GLY A 280 -4.17 -14.95 13.92
C GLY A 280 -4.35 -14.22 12.60
N THR A 281 -3.40 -13.39 12.23
CA THR A 281 -3.45 -12.61 10.98
C THR A 281 -2.05 -12.35 10.48
N GLY A 282 -1.87 -12.23 9.16
CA GLY A 282 -0.55 -12.00 8.59
C GLY A 282 -0.60 -11.43 7.18
N VAL A 283 0.59 -11.04 6.73
CA VAL A 283 0.87 -10.57 5.38
C VAL A 283 2.05 -11.37 4.86
N ALA A 284 1.92 -11.94 3.67
CA ALA A 284 2.95 -12.78 3.07
C ALA A 284 3.06 -12.56 1.57
N PHE A 285 4.23 -12.90 1.04
CA PHE A 285 4.62 -12.83 -0.35
C PHE A 285 4.95 -14.22 -0.86
N THR A 286 4.58 -14.52 -2.11
CA THR A 286 4.88 -15.83 -2.73
C THR A 286 6.38 -16.02 -3.00
N ARG A 287 7.13 -14.90 -3.09
CA ARG A 287 8.60 -14.85 -3.20
C ARG A 287 9.12 -13.71 -2.35
N ASN A 288 10.40 -13.73 -1.99
CA ASN A 288 11.02 -12.67 -1.21
C ASN A 288 11.01 -11.34 -2.00
N PRO A 289 10.34 -10.28 -1.52
CA PRO A 289 10.23 -9.01 -2.26
C PRO A 289 11.52 -8.18 -2.29
N ALA A 290 12.53 -8.55 -1.48
CA ALA A 290 13.81 -7.87 -1.40
C ALA A 290 14.89 -8.55 -2.27
N THR A 291 14.99 -9.87 -2.21
CA THR A 291 16.02 -10.64 -2.96
C THR A 291 15.49 -11.24 -4.25
N GLY A 292 14.20 -11.57 -4.31
CA GLY A 292 13.57 -12.31 -5.41
C GLY A 292 13.61 -13.83 -5.25
N ASP A 293 14.16 -14.34 -4.15
CA ASP A 293 14.22 -15.79 -3.89
C ASP A 293 12.83 -16.41 -3.82
N LYS A 294 12.71 -17.62 -4.38
CA LYS A 294 11.45 -18.39 -4.36
C LYS A 294 11.24 -19.03 -2.99
N GLU A 295 10.87 -18.20 -2.03
CA GLU A 295 10.50 -18.58 -0.67
C GLU A 295 9.21 -17.87 -0.24
N PHE A 296 8.37 -18.56 0.53
CA PHE A 296 7.19 -17.94 1.12
C PHE A 296 7.61 -17.03 2.28
N PHE A 297 7.60 -15.72 2.01
CA PHE A 297 8.19 -14.71 2.87
C PHE A 297 7.11 -13.83 3.48
N GLY A 298 7.15 -13.55 4.78
CA GLY A 298 6.14 -12.69 5.40
C GLY A 298 6.15 -12.75 6.90
N GLU A 299 5.15 -12.10 7.49
CA GLU A 299 5.01 -11.98 8.93
C GLU A 299 3.56 -12.20 9.37
N TYR A 300 3.38 -12.68 10.61
CA TYR A 300 2.08 -12.87 11.22
C TYR A 300 2.11 -12.64 12.73
N LEU A 301 0.93 -12.49 13.30
CA LEU A 301 0.70 -12.44 14.74
C LEU A 301 -0.49 -13.33 15.11
N MET A 302 -0.30 -14.17 16.12
CA MET A 302 -1.40 -14.89 16.77
C MET A 302 -2.14 -13.96 17.75
N ASN A 303 -3.44 -14.18 17.85
CA ASN A 303 -4.37 -13.43 18.68
C ASN A 303 -4.25 -11.90 18.44
N ALA A 304 -4.40 -11.48 17.18
CA ALA A 304 -4.18 -10.10 16.71
C ALA A 304 -5.08 -9.73 15.53
N GLN A 305 -5.25 -8.43 15.25
CA GLN A 305 -5.85 -7.95 13.99
C GLN A 305 -4.78 -7.40 13.04
N GLY A 306 -5.12 -7.26 11.76
CA GLY A 306 -4.18 -6.79 10.73
C GLY A 306 -3.54 -5.43 11.04
N GLU A 307 -4.26 -4.55 11.75
CA GLU A 307 -3.70 -3.27 12.22
C GLU A 307 -2.49 -3.47 13.16
N ASP A 308 -2.51 -4.49 14.02
CA ASP A 308 -1.43 -4.75 14.98
C ASP A 308 -0.14 -5.23 14.27
N VAL A 309 -0.28 -5.91 13.12
CA VAL A 309 0.85 -6.31 12.25
C VAL A 309 1.47 -5.09 11.58
N VAL A 310 0.64 -4.15 11.09
CA VAL A 310 1.11 -2.96 10.37
C VAL A 310 1.64 -1.88 11.33
N ALA A 311 1.02 -1.70 12.49
CA ALA A 311 1.38 -0.67 13.46
C ALA A 311 2.67 -1.00 14.25
N GLY A 312 3.13 -2.25 14.23
CA GLY A 312 4.37 -2.66 14.89
C GLY A 312 4.33 -2.58 16.43
N VAL A 313 3.14 -2.48 17.02
CA VAL A 313 2.94 -2.43 18.49
C VAL A 313 3.39 -3.74 19.15
N ARG A 314 3.19 -4.86 18.44
CA ARG A 314 3.72 -6.18 18.80
C ARG A 314 4.70 -6.61 17.74
N THR A 315 5.83 -7.20 18.13
CA THR A 315 6.83 -7.74 17.20
C THR A 315 6.22 -8.89 16.40
N PRO A 316 6.03 -8.75 15.08
CA PRO A 316 5.53 -9.84 14.24
C PRO A 316 6.51 -11.02 14.19
N GLN A 317 5.99 -12.22 13.95
CA GLN A 317 6.79 -13.42 13.76
C GLN A 317 6.90 -13.75 12.27
N PRO A 318 8.03 -14.32 11.80
CA PRO A 318 8.15 -14.79 10.43
C PRO A 318 7.12 -15.88 10.10
N VAL A 319 6.43 -15.79 8.96
CA VAL A 319 5.36 -16.73 8.56
C VAL A 319 5.80 -18.19 8.52
N SER A 320 7.10 -18.45 8.32
CA SER A 320 7.68 -19.79 8.38
C SER A 320 7.54 -20.48 9.75
N ARG A 321 7.38 -19.72 10.85
CA ARG A 321 7.11 -20.27 12.19
C ARG A 321 5.78 -21.02 12.26
N LEU A 322 4.79 -20.68 11.43
CA LEU A 322 3.51 -21.39 11.36
C LEU A 322 3.68 -22.87 10.99
N ALA A 323 4.76 -23.24 10.30
CA ALA A 323 5.05 -24.65 9.98
C ALA A 323 5.18 -25.51 11.25
N ALA A 324 5.70 -24.93 12.34
CA ALA A 324 5.84 -25.60 13.63
C ALA A 324 4.61 -25.43 14.53
N GLU A 325 3.93 -24.28 14.47
CA GLU A 325 2.80 -23.97 15.36
C GLU A 325 1.47 -24.55 14.86
N ASN A 326 1.22 -24.51 13.55
CA ASN A 326 -0.01 -24.99 12.92
C ASN A 326 0.26 -25.43 11.48
N LYS A 327 0.91 -26.59 11.34
CA LYS A 327 1.30 -27.17 10.06
C LYS A 327 0.15 -27.25 9.04
N PRO A 328 -1.08 -27.68 9.38
CA PRO A 328 -2.18 -27.73 8.43
C PRO A 328 -2.50 -26.38 7.78
N ILE A 329 -2.50 -25.30 8.56
CA ILE A 329 -2.75 -23.95 8.03
C ILE A 329 -1.58 -23.45 7.19
N TYR A 330 -0.34 -23.74 7.61
CA TYR A 330 0.84 -23.39 6.83
C TYR A 330 0.86 -24.10 5.46
N ASP A 331 0.59 -25.40 5.43
CA ASP A 331 0.52 -26.18 4.19
C ASP A 331 -0.61 -25.65 3.27
N GLN A 332 -1.74 -25.26 3.85
CA GLN A 332 -2.84 -24.63 3.10
C GLN A 332 -2.42 -23.28 2.51
N LEU A 333 -1.72 -22.44 3.29
CA LEU A 333 -1.19 -21.16 2.82
C LEU A 333 -0.23 -21.34 1.65
N LEU A 334 0.71 -22.31 1.72
CA LEU A 334 1.62 -22.60 0.63
C LEU A 334 0.88 -23.01 -0.65
N LYS A 335 -0.11 -23.90 -0.53
CA LYS A 335 -0.94 -24.30 -1.68
C LYS A 335 -1.70 -23.12 -2.29
N ILE A 336 -2.22 -22.22 -1.46
CA ILE A 336 -2.90 -21.00 -1.92
C ILE A 336 -1.91 -20.06 -2.61
N ALA A 337 -0.72 -19.88 -2.04
CA ALA A 337 0.36 -19.09 -2.62
C ALA A 337 0.75 -19.60 -4.01
N ASP A 338 0.94 -20.91 -4.18
CA ASP A 338 1.23 -21.53 -5.47
C ASP A 338 0.08 -21.36 -6.47
N THR A 339 -1.16 -21.53 -6.01
CA THR A 339 -2.36 -21.34 -6.85
C THR A 339 -2.45 -19.89 -7.35
N LEU A 340 -2.24 -18.93 -6.46
CA LEU A 340 -2.27 -17.51 -6.75
C LEU A 340 -1.14 -17.10 -7.71
N GLU A 341 0.10 -17.52 -7.44
CA GLU A 341 1.25 -17.22 -8.30
C GLU A 341 1.08 -17.84 -9.69
N SER A 342 0.59 -19.08 -9.77
CA SER A 342 0.34 -19.76 -11.05
C SER A 342 -0.81 -19.13 -11.84
N HIS A 343 -1.89 -18.75 -11.15
CA HIS A 343 -3.07 -18.17 -11.76
C HIS A 343 -2.81 -16.76 -12.30
N TYR A 344 -2.22 -15.88 -11.47
CA TYR A 344 -1.89 -14.51 -11.87
C TYR A 344 -0.60 -14.43 -12.68
N ARG A 345 0.17 -15.54 -12.72
CA ARG A 345 1.50 -15.63 -13.34
C ARG A 345 2.42 -14.53 -12.84
N GLU A 346 2.40 -14.24 -11.55
CA GLU A 346 3.05 -13.07 -10.95
C GLU A 346 3.21 -13.27 -9.44
N MET A 347 4.26 -12.70 -8.85
CA MET A 347 4.49 -12.74 -7.41
C MET A 347 3.37 -11.98 -6.68
N GLN A 348 2.75 -12.63 -5.71
CA GLN A 348 1.59 -12.07 -5.00
C GLN A 348 1.96 -11.65 -3.57
N ASP A 349 1.41 -10.50 -3.18
CA ASP A 349 1.26 -10.02 -1.81
C ASP A 349 -0.13 -10.43 -1.31
N ILE A 350 -0.19 -11.19 -0.21
CA ILE A 350 -1.35 -11.91 0.31
C ILE A 350 -1.61 -11.45 1.75
N GLU A 351 -2.80 -10.94 2.01
CA GLU A 351 -3.31 -10.68 3.36
C GLU A 351 -4.22 -11.84 3.78
N PHE A 352 -3.96 -12.42 4.95
CA PHE A 352 -4.74 -13.56 5.46
C PHE A 352 -5.09 -13.43 6.95
N THR A 353 -6.15 -14.12 7.35
CA THR A 353 -6.59 -14.24 8.74
C THR A 353 -6.97 -15.69 9.03
N ILE A 354 -6.61 -16.16 10.22
CA ILE A 354 -7.01 -17.43 10.79
C ILE A 354 -8.02 -17.11 11.88
N GLU A 355 -9.24 -17.63 11.75
CA GLU A 355 -10.28 -17.52 12.79
C GLU A 355 -10.62 -18.92 13.26
N LYS A 356 -10.37 -19.21 14.54
CA LYS A 356 -10.65 -20.52 15.17
C LYS A 356 -10.16 -21.71 14.34
N GLY A 357 -8.90 -21.65 13.90
CA GLY A 357 -8.27 -22.68 13.07
C GLY A 357 -8.75 -22.77 11.62
N ARG A 358 -9.52 -21.79 11.11
CA ARG A 358 -9.93 -21.70 9.70
C ARG A 358 -9.22 -20.55 9.01
N LEU A 359 -8.55 -20.84 7.90
CA LEU A 359 -7.85 -19.86 7.08
C LEU A 359 -8.82 -19.09 6.16
N PHE A 360 -8.61 -17.78 6.06
CA PHE A 360 -9.29 -16.88 5.13
C PHE A 360 -8.28 -15.98 4.41
N ILE A 361 -8.50 -15.75 3.13
CA ILE A 361 -7.72 -14.79 2.32
C ILE A 361 -8.52 -13.51 2.16
N LEU A 362 -7.96 -12.41 2.66
CA LEU A 362 -8.65 -11.10 2.69
C LEU A 362 -8.32 -10.26 1.46
N GLN A 363 -7.15 -10.45 0.89
CA GLN A 363 -6.68 -9.68 -0.26
C GLN A 363 -5.52 -10.41 -0.94
N CYS A 364 -5.45 -10.30 -2.27
CA CYS A 364 -4.23 -10.53 -3.01
C CYS A 364 -4.00 -9.39 -4.00
N ARG A 365 -2.74 -9.13 -4.33
CA ARG A 365 -2.32 -8.22 -5.39
C ARG A 365 -0.90 -8.55 -5.84
N SER A 366 -0.49 -8.04 -7.00
CA SER A 366 0.91 -8.08 -7.41
C SER A 366 1.80 -7.44 -6.33
N GLY A 367 2.78 -8.18 -5.84
CA GLY A 367 3.66 -7.70 -4.78
C GLY A 367 4.60 -6.60 -5.25
N LYS A 368 4.78 -5.57 -4.42
CA LYS A 368 5.83 -4.58 -4.63
C LYS A 368 7.18 -5.20 -4.27
N ARG A 369 8.23 -4.85 -5.01
CA ARG A 369 9.55 -5.49 -4.89
C ARG A 369 10.68 -4.58 -5.37
N THR A 370 11.91 -4.89 -4.97
CA THR A 370 13.13 -4.19 -5.42
C THR A 370 13.42 -4.47 -6.90
N GLY A 371 14.32 -3.70 -7.52
CA GLY A 371 14.80 -3.99 -8.88
C GLY A 371 15.47 -5.36 -8.99
N VAL A 372 16.31 -5.71 -8.00
CA VAL A 372 16.95 -7.04 -7.87
C VAL A 372 15.90 -8.14 -7.87
N ALA A 373 14.90 -8.03 -6.99
CA ALA A 373 13.85 -9.03 -6.89
C ALA A 373 13.00 -9.10 -8.16
N ALA A 374 12.69 -7.97 -8.80
CA ALA A 374 11.92 -7.94 -10.05
C ALA A 374 12.62 -8.72 -11.17
N VAL A 375 13.91 -8.49 -11.38
CA VAL A 375 14.72 -9.18 -12.39
C VAL A 375 14.82 -10.67 -12.08
N LYS A 376 15.19 -11.02 -10.84
CA LYS A 376 15.29 -12.42 -10.42
C LYS A 376 13.98 -13.18 -10.61
N ILE A 377 12.87 -12.61 -10.12
CA ILE A 377 11.55 -13.23 -10.23
C ILE A 377 11.15 -13.41 -11.70
N ALA A 378 11.36 -12.40 -12.55
CA ALA A 378 11.01 -12.49 -13.97
C ALA A 378 11.81 -13.59 -14.67
N VAL A 379 13.11 -13.66 -14.42
CA VAL A 379 14.00 -14.69 -14.98
C VAL A 379 13.61 -16.09 -14.49
N ASP A 380 13.37 -16.26 -13.19
CA ASP A 380 12.95 -17.54 -12.62
C ASP A 380 11.59 -17.98 -13.16
N MET A 381 10.61 -17.07 -13.30
CA MET A 381 9.31 -17.40 -13.91
C MET A 381 9.40 -17.78 -15.39
N VAL A 382 10.35 -17.23 -16.14
CA VAL A 382 10.64 -17.68 -17.52
C VAL A 382 11.25 -19.07 -17.51
N LYS A 383 12.24 -19.34 -16.64
CA LYS A 383 12.85 -20.67 -16.48
C LYS A 383 11.83 -21.73 -16.06
N GLU A 384 10.88 -21.35 -15.21
CA GLU A 384 9.75 -22.19 -14.77
C GLU A 384 8.67 -22.38 -15.85
N GLY A 385 8.73 -21.65 -16.97
CA GLY A 385 7.72 -21.70 -18.03
C GLY A 385 6.38 -21.03 -17.66
N LEU A 386 6.34 -20.25 -16.58
CA LEU A 386 5.13 -19.57 -16.11
C LEU A 386 4.77 -18.35 -16.97
N ILE A 387 5.79 -17.67 -17.50
CA ILE A 387 5.66 -16.50 -18.38
C ILE A 387 6.62 -16.59 -19.57
N GLY A 388 6.32 -15.88 -20.66
CA GLY A 388 7.24 -15.75 -21.80
C GLY A 388 8.28 -14.64 -21.60
N LYS A 389 9.31 -14.59 -22.47
CA LYS A 389 10.33 -13.54 -22.47
C LYS A 389 9.72 -12.13 -22.62
N GLN A 390 8.71 -11.99 -23.48
CA GLN A 390 8.03 -10.71 -23.71
C GLN A 390 7.29 -10.21 -22.45
N ASP A 391 6.62 -11.12 -21.74
CA ASP A 391 5.97 -10.79 -20.46
C ASP A 391 7.02 -10.36 -19.43
N ALA A 392 8.12 -11.10 -19.31
CA ALA A 392 9.21 -10.77 -18.38
C ALA A 392 9.76 -9.34 -18.62
N VAL A 393 10.04 -8.99 -19.87
CA VAL A 393 10.57 -7.66 -20.22
C VAL A 393 9.53 -6.55 -19.98
N SER A 394 8.28 -6.75 -20.36
CA SER A 394 7.23 -5.71 -20.22
C SER A 394 6.85 -5.36 -18.78
N ARG A 395 7.18 -6.23 -17.82
CA ARG A 395 6.79 -6.07 -16.40
C ARG A 395 7.77 -5.25 -15.59
N ILE A 396 9.04 -5.22 -15.98
CA ILE A 396 10.07 -4.49 -15.23
C ILE A 396 10.10 -3.06 -15.75
N GLN A 397 9.88 -2.11 -14.84
CA GLN A 397 9.98 -0.69 -15.19
C GLN A 397 11.45 -0.28 -15.37
N PRO A 398 11.80 0.59 -16.32
CA PRO A 398 13.18 1.02 -16.54
C PRO A 398 13.89 1.53 -15.28
N GLU A 399 13.16 2.26 -14.43
CA GLU A 399 13.70 2.83 -13.18
C GLU A 399 14.09 1.74 -12.15
N GLN A 400 13.53 0.53 -12.27
CA GLN A 400 13.92 -0.61 -11.44
C GLN A 400 15.22 -1.25 -11.92
N LEU A 401 15.52 -1.18 -13.22
CA LEU A 401 16.81 -1.65 -13.77
C LEU A 401 17.95 -0.69 -13.43
N GLU A 402 17.66 0.61 -13.38
CA GLU A 402 18.62 1.64 -12.98
C GLU A 402 19.27 1.29 -11.63
N GLN A 403 18.49 0.79 -10.66
CA GLN A 403 18.99 0.36 -9.34
C GLN A 403 20.11 -0.69 -9.41
N LEU A 404 20.16 -1.49 -10.48
CA LEU A 404 21.14 -2.56 -10.68
C LEU A 404 22.40 -2.09 -11.40
N LEU A 405 22.39 -0.88 -11.95
CA LEU A 405 23.49 -0.30 -12.72
C LEU A 405 24.40 0.61 -11.88
N HIS A 406 24.01 0.92 -10.64
CA HIS A 406 24.81 1.74 -9.74
C HIS A 406 25.43 0.90 -8.62
N PRO A 407 26.60 1.31 -8.07
CA PRO A 407 27.11 0.73 -6.84
C PRO A 407 26.02 0.77 -5.76
N HIS A 408 25.97 -0.21 -4.87
CA HIS A 408 24.96 -0.24 -3.80
C HIS A 408 25.61 -0.46 -2.44
N LEU A 409 24.98 0.07 -1.39
CA LEU A 409 25.42 -0.15 -0.02
C LEU A 409 25.10 -1.59 0.40
N VAL A 410 26.08 -2.27 0.99
CA VAL A 410 25.91 -3.59 1.60
C VAL A 410 26.09 -3.50 3.12
N ASN A 411 25.74 -4.57 3.85
CA ASN A 411 25.78 -4.64 5.32
C ASN A 411 24.81 -3.68 6.06
N LEU A 412 23.66 -3.39 5.45
CA LEU A 412 22.62 -2.52 6.01
C LEU A 412 21.85 -3.11 7.22
N LYS A 413 22.04 -4.40 7.53
CA LYS A 413 21.22 -5.10 8.54
C LYS A 413 21.43 -4.50 9.94
N GLY A 414 20.38 -3.91 10.50
CA GLY A 414 20.38 -3.30 11.83
C GLY A 414 20.91 -1.86 11.87
N VAL A 415 21.32 -1.31 10.73
CA VAL A 415 21.77 0.09 10.60
C VAL A 415 20.55 0.95 10.27
N LYS A 416 20.31 2.01 11.05
CA LYS A 416 19.21 2.94 10.82
C LYS A 416 19.72 4.21 10.12
N PRO A 417 19.00 4.75 9.13
CA PRO A 417 19.37 6.03 8.55
C PRO A 417 19.18 7.16 9.56
N VAL A 418 20.12 8.10 9.60
CA VAL A 418 20.04 9.33 10.41
C VAL A 418 19.18 10.41 9.76
N ALA A 419 19.01 10.36 8.44
CA ALA A 419 18.07 11.20 7.73
C ALA A 419 17.63 10.59 6.39
N LYS A 420 16.59 11.19 5.83
CA LYS A 420 16.04 10.84 4.53
C LYS A 420 15.74 12.10 3.71
N GLY A 421 16.17 12.10 2.47
CA GLY A 421 15.89 13.12 1.46
C GLY A 421 15.23 12.53 0.23
N LEU A 422 15.32 13.25 -0.88
CA LEU A 422 14.83 12.83 -2.19
C LEU A 422 15.91 12.01 -2.91
N ASN A 423 15.48 10.89 -3.51
CA ASN A 423 16.29 10.09 -4.41
C ASN A 423 16.54 10.85 -5.73
N ALA A 424 17.72 11.48 -5.86
CA ALA A 424 18.02 12.39 -6.97
C ALA A 424 18.99 11.79 -7.99
N GLY A 425 20.01 11.07 -7.51
CA GLY A 425 20.92 10.26 -8.30
C GLY A 425 21.01 8.88 -7.66
N PRO A 426 20.67 7.79 -8.35
CA PRO A 426 20.68 6.43 -7.79
C PRO A 426 22.08 5.94 -7.41
N GLY A 427 22.13 4.95 -6.52
CA GLY A 427 23.35 4.27 -6.07
C GLY A 427 23.75 4.56 -4.62
N GLY A 428 24.74 3.81 -4.14
CA GLY A 428 25.33 3.90 -2.82
C GLY A 428 26.71 4.54 -2.89
N ALA A 429 26.99 5.46 -1.99
CA ALA A 429 28.30 6.09 -1.86
C ALA A 429 28.75 6.17 -0.40
N VAL A 430 30.04 5.99 -0.18
CA VAL A 430 30.70 6.09 1.14
C VAL A 430 31.90 6.99 1.00
N GLY A 431 32.05 7.95 1.90
CA GLY A 431 33.20 8.85 1.85
C GLY A 431 33.22 9.89 2.95
N HIS A 432 34.35 10.59 2.99
CA HIS A 432 34.63 11.70 3.90
C HIS A 432 33.78 12.90 3.52
N VAL A 433 33.14 13.52 4.50
CA VAL A 433 32.35 14.73 4.29
C VAL A 433 33.26 15.87 3.88
N ALA A 434 32.94 16.52 2.76
CA ALA A 434 33.49 17.82 2.37
C ALA A 434 32.35 18.84 2.26
N LEU A 435 32.53 20.04 2.83
CA LEU A 435 31.46 21.04 2.90
C LEU A 435 31.53 22.12 1.80
N ASP A 436 32.55 22.06 0.95
CA ASP A 436 32.70 22.88 -0.24
C ASP A 436 33.46 22.14 -1.36
N SER A 437 33.27 22.63 -2.59
CA SER A 437 33.85 22.07 -3.80
C SER A 437 35.39 22.07 -3.80
N PRO A 438 36.11 23.15 -3.45
CA PRO A 438 37.57 23.13 -3.35
C PRO A 438 38.11 22.07 -2.38
N THR A 439 37.46 21.89 -1.24
CA THR A 439 37.83 20.88 -0.24
C THR A 439 37.59 19.47 -0.77
N ALA A 440 36.48 19.24 -1.46
CA ALA A 440 36.19 17.95 -2.09
C ALA A 440 37.26 17.57 -3.13
N ILE A 441 37.65 18.52 -4.00
CA ILE A 441 38.71 18.33 -4.99
C ILE A 441 40.05 17.99 -4.32
N ARG A 442 40.43 18.76 -3.28
CA ARG A 442 41.67 18.52 -2.54
C ARG A 442 41.68 17.15 -1.87
N MET A 443 40.61 16.77 -1.17
CA MET A 443 40.51 15.47 -0.50
C MET A 443 40.56 14.32 -1.50
N ALA A 444 39.90 14.46 -2.66
CA ALA A 444 39.96 13.48 -3.73
C ALA A 444 41.38 13.35 -4.33
N ALA A 445 42.08 14.48 -4.51
CA ALA A 445 43.48 14.48 -4.96
C ALA A 445 44.44 13.82 -3.95
N GLU A 446 44.12 13.84 -2.66
CA GLU A 446 44.80 13.07 -1.60
C GLU A 446 44.43 11.57 -1.61
N GLY A 447 43.56 11.12 -2.51
CA GLY A 447 43.13 9.72 -2.62
C GLY A 447 41.99 9.31 -1.69
N LYS A 448 41.33 10.26 -1.01
CA LYS A 448 40.17 9.97 -0.16
C LYS A 448 38.90 9.81 -1.01
N THR A 449 38.01 8.90 -0.62
CA THR A 449 36.62 8.92 -1.11
C THR A 449 35.87 10.06 -0.43
N VAL A 450 35.11 10.84 -1.18
CA VAL A 450 34.48 12.09 -0.71
C VAL A 450 32.97 12.05 -0.92
N ILE A 451 32.21 12.54 0.06
CA ILE A 451 30.80 12.93 -0.09
C ILE A 451 30.72 14.46 0.02
N LEU A 452 30.33 15.13 -1.06
CA LEU A 452 30.12 16.57 -1.05
C LEU A 452 28.78 16.87 -0.39
N VAL A 453 28.82 17.56 0.75
CA VAL A 453 27.63 17.96 1.50
C VAL A 453 27.45 19.47 1.39
N ARG A 454 26.36 19.90 0.75
CA ARG A 454 26.08 21.34 0.52
C ARG A 454 24.69 21.71 0.99
N ARG A 455 24.46 22.99 1.27
CA ARG A 455 23.09 23.48 1.47
C ARG A 455 22.28 23.33 0.18
N GLU A 456 22.86 23.79 -0.91
CA GLU A 456 22.46 23.58 -2.30
C GLU A 456 23.72 23.68 -3.17
N THR A 457 23.72 23.08 -4.36
CA THR A 457 24.85 23.18 -5.31
C THR A 457 24.56 24.24 -6.37
N ASN A 458 25.61 24.87 -6.89
CA ASN A 458 25.55 25.75 -8.05
C ASN A 458 26.60 25.34 -9.13
N PRO A 459 26.67 26.00 -10.30
CA PRO A 459 27.64 25.64 -11.34
C PRO A 459 29.11 25.62 -10.91
N ASP A 460 29.52 26.45 -9.94
CA ASP A 460 30.89 26.48 -9.43
C ASP A 460 31.23 25.22 -8.59
N ASP A 461 30.20 24.48 -8.13
CA ASP A 461 30.37 23.24 -7.40
C ASP A 461 30.65 22.03 -8.31
N LEU A 462 30.59 22.17 -9.65
CA LEU A 462 30.72 21.05 -10.59
C LEU A 462 32.03 20.27 -10.39
N GLY A 463 33.17 20.96 -10.23
CA GLY A 463 34.46 20.29 -10.02
C GLY A 463 34.48 19.42 -8.76
N GLY A 464 33.90 19.91 -7.66
CA GLY A 464 33.76 19.17 -6.41
C GLY A 464 32.77 18.03 -6.49
N MET A 465 31.68 18.19 -7.25
CA MET A 465 30.72 17.11 -7.51
C MET A 465 31.40 15.97 -8.28
N LEU A 466 32.13 16.28 -9.35
CA LEU A 466 32.85 15.28 -10.16
C LEU A 466 33.98 14.60 -9.38
N ALA A 467 34.61 15.31 -8.45
CA ALA A 467 35.61 14.75 -7.55
C ALA A 467 35.02 13.84 -6.45
N SER A 468 33.71 13.87 -6.22
CA SER A 468 33.04 13.16 -5.13
C SER A 468 32.44 11.83 -5.59
N LYS A 469 32.36 10.86 -4.67
CA LYS A 469 31.65 9.60 -4.87
C LYS A 469 30.15 9.72 -4.65
N GLY A 470 29.71 10.77 -3.99
CA GLY A 470 28.29 11.07 -3.82
C GLY A 470 28.05 12.52 -3.40
N VAL A 471 26.82 12.97 -3.56
CA VAL A 471 26.41 14.35 -3.23
C VAL A 471 25.19 14.32 -2.30
N LEU A 472 25.23 15.14 -1.27
CA LEU A 472 24.13 15.29 -0.31
C LEU A 472 23.77 16.77 -0.18
N THR A 473 22.51 17.12 -0.41
CA THR A 473 22.05 18.50 -0.23
C THR A 473 20.92 18.65 0.78
N ALA A 474 20.97 19.72 1.58
CA ALA A 474 19.89 20.06 2.51
C ALA A 474 18.63 20.56 1.79
N LEU A 475 18.81 21.28 0.67
CA LEU A 475 17.77 21.85 -0.17
C LEU A 475 17.87 21.32 -1.61
N GLY A 476 16.80 21.51 -2.38
CA GLY A 476 16.75 21.14 -3.80
C GLY A 476 15.83 19.97 -4.09
N GLY A 477 15.05 20.10 -5.17
CA GLY A 477 14.14 19.05 -5.66
C GLY A 477 14.78 18.14 -6.72
N ARG A 478 13.95 17.32 -7.37
CA ARG A 478 14.39 16.39 -8.45
C ARG A 478 14.91 17.08 -9.71
N THR A 479 14.76 18.39 -9.82
CA THR A 479 15.23 19.23 -10.93
C THR A 479 16.25 20.26 -10.47
N SER A 480 16.79 20.12 -9.25
CA SER A 480 17.86 20.99 -8.76
C SER A 480 19.13 20.77 -9.57
N HIS A 481 20.05 21.74 -9.52
CA HIS A 481 21.37 21.63 -10.14
C HIS A 481 22.07 20.30 -9.75
N ALA A 482 22.09 19.98 -8.45
CA ALA A 482 22.64 18.72 -7.95
C ALA A 482 22.01 17.50 -8.62
N ALA A 483 20.67 17.45 -8.71
CA ALA A 483 19.96 16.32 -9.31
C ALA A 483 20.20 16.18 -10.82
N LEU A 484 20.33 17.29 -11.55
CA LEU A 484 20.61 17.28 -12.98
C LEU A 484 22.01 16.76 -13.28
N VAL A 485 23.02 17.31 -12.60
CA VAL A 485 24.42 16.90 -12.73
C VAL A 485 24.58 15.44 -12.27
N ALA A 486 23.97 15.06 -11.14
CA ALA A 486 24.02 13.70 -10.63
C ALA A 486 23.57 12.65 -11.65
N ARG A 487 22.46 12.89 -12.35
CA ARG A 487 21.98 11.97 -13.39
C ARG A 487 22.88 11.95 -14.62
N GLN A 488 23.39 13.11 -15.02
CA GLN A 488 24.27 13.20 -16.18
C GLN A 488 25.57 12.43 -15.99
N TYR A 489 26.12 12.44 -14.78
CA TYR A 489 27.42 11.84 -14.46
C TYR A 489 27.32 10.58 -13.58
N GLY A 490 26.12 10.06 -13.35
CA GLY A 490 25.89 8.83 -12.58
C GLY A 490 26.35 8.90 -11.11
N ILE A 491 26.30 10.09 -10.49
CA ILE A 491 26.77 10.30 -9.11
C ILE A 491 25.63 10.02 -8.12
N PRO A 492 25.78 9.05 -7.20
CA PRO A 492 24.83 8.83 -6.10
C PRO A 492 24.50 10.13 -5.37
N THR A 493 23.22 10.50 -5.32
CA THR A 493 22.81 11.82 -4.82
C THR A 493 21.50 11.78 -4.05
N VAL A 494 21.53 12.35 -2.86
CA VAL A 494 20.35 12.61 -2.02
C VAL A 494 20.12 14.12 -1.94
N CYS A 495 19.01 14.61 -2.50
CA CYS A 495 18.69 16.04 -2.51
C CYS A 495 17.61 16.40 -1.48
N GLY A 496 17.56 17.65 -1.04
CA GLY A 496 16.42 18.15 -0.26
C GLY A 496 16.26 17.45 1.10
N CYS A 497 17.37 17.03 1.71
CA CYS A 497 17.39 16.43 3.03
C CYS A 497 17.21 17.51 4.10
N GLY A 498 15.98 18.01 4.24
CA GLY A 498 15.64 19.16 5.09
C GLY A 498 15.89 18.97 6.59
N ALA A 499 16.23 17.76 7.04
CA ALA A 499 16.70 17.47 8.38
C ALA A 499 18.12 17.99 8.65
N LEU A 500 18.94 18.17 7.62
CA LEU A 500 20.32 18.63 7.77
C LEU A 500 20.38 20.11 8.17
N ARG A 501 21.29 20.43 9.10
CA ARG A 501 21.67 21.80 9.43
C ARG A 501 23.18 21.92 9.22
N ILE A 502 23.57 22.60 8.16
CA ILE A 502 24.98 22.75 7.78
C ILE A 502 25.49 24.09 8.31
N ASN A 503 26.57 24.04 9.07
CA ASN A 503 27.30 25.22 9.56
C ASN A 503 28.67 25.28 8.88
N GLU A 504 28.75 26.08 7.81
CA GLU A 504 29.97 26.22 7.01
C GLU A 504 31.12 26.84 7.80
N ALA A 505 30.84 27.77 8.72
CA ALA A 505 31.86 28.43 9.54
C ALA A 505 32.47 27.48 10.57
N ALA A 506 31.65 26.62 11.19
CA ALA A 506 32.09 25.62 12.15
C ALA A 506 32.56 24.31 11.49
N ARG A 507 32.40 24.16 10.17
CA ARG A 507 32.67 22.93 9.40
C ARG A 507 31.95 21.70 9.95
N THR A 508 30.67 21.85 10.29
CA THR A 508 29.83 20.76 10.85
C THR A 508 28.46 20.67 10.21
N VAL A 509 27.88 19.47 10.30
CA VAL A 509 26.51 19.15 9.91
C VAL A 509 25.81 18.50 11.10
N SER A 510 24.64 18.99 11.48
CA SER A 510 23.81 18.35 12.51
C SER A 510 22.54 17.75 11.94
N VAL A 511 22.16 16.58 12.46
CA VAL A 511 21.01 15.79 12.02
C VAL A 511 20.49 14.95 13.19
N ASP A 512 19.24 15.18 13.61
CA ASP A 512 18.57 14.44 14.70
C ASP A 512 19.40 14.18 15.97
N GLY A 513 20.17 15.19 16.42
CA GLY A 513 21.05 15.08 17.59
C GLY A 513 22.45 14.52 17.31
N THR A 514 22.70 13.95 16.13
CA THR A 514 24.03 13.54 15.66
C THR A 514 24.78 14.74 15.08
N LEU A 515 26.07 14.86 15.43
CA LEU A 515 26.99 15.88 14.91
C LEU A 515 28.05 15.22 14.03
N ILE A 516 28.06 15.58 12.75
CA ILE A 516 29.00 15.11 11.74
C ILE A 516 29.96 16.25 11.41
N LYS A 517 31.27 16.02 11.48
CA LYS A 517 32.30 17.01 11.17
C LYS A 517 32.82 16.80 9.75
N GLU A 518 33.37 17.85 9.17
CA GLU A 518 34.14 17.70 7.94
C GLU A 518 35.29 16.70 8.14
N GLY A 519 35.43 15.78 7.19
CA GLY A 519 36.36 14.66 7.25
C GLY A 519 35.80 13.40 7.93
N ASP A 520 34.66 13.46 8.62
CA ASP A 520 34.00 12.25 9.11
C ASP A 520 33.46 11.43 7.91
N ILE A 521 33.39 10.12 8.07
CA ILE A 521 32.91 9.22 7.01
C ILE A 521 31.41 9.02 7.17
N ILE A 522 30.66 9.25 6.10
CA ILE A 522 29.23 8.95 6.01
C ILE A 522 28.95 8.04 4.83
N SER A 523 27.74 7.47 4.83
CA SER A 523 27.22 6.71 3.69
C SER A 523 25.89 7.29 3.23
N ILE A 524 25.66 7.30 1.92
CA ILE A 524 24.38 7.72 1.33
C ILE A 524 23.87 6.65 0.37
N ASP A 525 22.56 6.41 0.41
CA ASP A 525 21.82 5.64 -0.59
C ASP A 525 20.97 6.63 -1.40
N GLY A 526 21.46 7.01 -2.57
CA GLY A 526 20.78 7.86 -3.52
C GLY A 526 19.57 7.21 -4.20
N THR A 527 19.44 5.88 -4.15
CA THR A 527 18.27 5.15 -4.65
C THR A 527 17.09 5.26 -3.70
N MET A 528 17.34 5.02 -2.40
CA MET A 528 16.32 5.10 -1.34
C MET A 528 16.16 6.50 -0.74
N GLY A 529 17.12 7.40 -1.02
CA GLY A 529 17.19 8.74 -0.45
C GLY A 529 17.68 8.77 1.00
N GLU A 530 18.45 7.78 1.44
CA GLU A 530 18.81 7.57 2.85
C GLU A 530 20.24 8.00 3.17
N VAL A 531 20.46 8.49 4.39
CA VAL A 531 21.75 8.98 4.89
C VAL A 531 22.11 8.24 6.17
N PHE A 532 23.34 7.78 6.28
CA PHE A 532 23.87 7.04 7.42
C PHE A 532 25.12 7.72 7.98
N ASP A 533 25.23 7.81 9.30
CA ASP A 533 26.37 8.37 10.03
C ASP A 533 27.51 7.35 10.28
N VAL A 534 27.43 6.19 9.62
CA VAL A 534 28.41 5.12 9.71
C VAL A 534 29.06 4.86 8.35
N ALA A 535 30.29 4.39 8.38
CA ALA A 535 31.00 3.90 7.21
C ALA A 535 30.49 2.51 6.82
N LEU A 536 29.67 2.45 5.78
CA LEU A 536 29.24 1.19 5.15
C LEU A 536 30.22 0.80 4.05
N THR A 537 29.88 -0.25 3.31
CA THR A 537 30.66 -0.73 2.18
C THR A 537 29.83 -0.65 0.91
N THR A 538 30.44 -0.25 -0.20
CA THR A 538 29.81 -0.28 -1.52
C THR A 538 30.29 -1.48 -2.31
N GLU A 539 29.37 -2.14 -3.02
CA GLU A 539 29.72 -3.10 -4.07
C GLU A 539 29.38 -2.52 -5.44
N PRO A 540 30.28 -2.62 -6.43
CA PRO A 540 29.99 -2.17 -7.79
C PRO A 540 28.84 -2.98 -8.38
N ALA A 541 28.03 -2.32 -9.20
CA ALA A 541 27.07 -3.01 -10.05
C ALA A 541 27.82 -4.02 -10.95
N LYS A 542 27.31 -5.25 -11.02
CA LYS A 542 27.81 -6.27 -11.94
C LYS A 542 26.66 -6.76 -12.79
N VAL A 543 26.85 -6.73 -14.11
CA VAL A 543 25.92 -7.31 -15.08
C VAL A 543 26.15 -8.83 -15.12
N THR A 544 25.81 -9.54 -14.04
CA THR A 544 26.02 -10.99 -13.94
C THR A 544 24.76 -11.70 -13.49
N GLY A 545 24.73 -13.03 -13.67
CA GLY A 545 23.63 -13.88 -13.22
C GLY A 545 22.29 -13.56 -13.87
N ASP A 546 21.27 -13.34 -13.05
CA ASP A 546 19.90 -13.10 -13.52
C ASP A 546 19.77 -11.78 -14.30
N PHE A 547 20.54 -10.74 -13.98
CA PHE A 547 20.51 -9.48 -14.73
C PHE A 547 21.03 -9.66 -16.17
N ALA A 548 22.15 -10.34 -16.36
CA ALA A 548 22.65 -10.66 -17.70
C ALA A 548 21.67 -11.55 -18.49
N SER A 549 21.04 -12.52 -17.82
CA SER A 549 20.02 -13.39 -18.44
C SER A 549 18.79 -12.58 -18.87
N PHE A 550 18.37 -11.61 -18.06
CA PHE A 550 17.28 -10.70 -18.40
C PHE A 550 17.66 -9.79 -19.57
N MET A 551 18.84 -9.16 -19.56
CA MET A 551 19.30 -8.31 -20.66
C MET A 551 19.43 -9.07 -21.98
N THR A 552 19.85 -10.34 -21.95
CA THR A 552 19.83 -11.21 -23.14
C THR A 552 18.41 -11.34 -23.71
N CYS A 553 17.39 -11.50 -22.86
CA CYS A 553 16.00 -11.54 -23.30
C CYS A 553 15.54 -10.19 -23.88
N VAL A 554 16.01 -9.07 -23.33
CA VAL A 554 15.74 -7.73 -23.85
C VAL A 554 16.36 -7.56 -25.24
N ASP A 555 17.63 -7.95 -25.40
CA ASP A 555 18.38 -7.84 -26.64
C ASP A 555 17.78 -8.67 -27.78
N GLU A 556 17.24 -9.86 -27.48
CA GLU A 556 16.52 -10.68 -28.45
C GLU A 556 15.21 -10.06 -28.94
N LEU A 557 14.56 -9.22 -28.12
CA LEU A 557 13.24 -8.65 -28.41
C LEU A 557 13.32 -7.24 -29.01
N ARG A 558 14.35 -6.46 -28.69
CA ARG A 558 14.48 -5.09 -29.17
C ARG A 558 14.80 -5.07 -30.67
N THR A 559 14.26 -4.08 -31.35
CA THR A 559 14.56 -3.82 -32.77
C THR A 559 15.51 -2.64 -32.97
N MET A 560 15.62 -1.75 -31.98
CA MET A 560 16.52 -0.61 -32.02
C MET A 560 17.90 -0.98 -31.48
N GLY A 561 18.94 -0.52 -32.16
CA GLY A 561 20.30 -0.56 -31.64
C GLY A 561 20.49 0.45 -30.49
N VAL A 562 21.32 0.10 -29.52
CA VAL A 562 21.63 0.97 -28.38
C VAL A 562 23.09 1.39 -28.47
N ARG A 563 23.33 2.69 -28.65
CA ARG A 563 24.67 3.30 -28.68
C ARG A 563 24.83 4.26 -27.52
N ALA A 564 26.06 4.49 -27.09
CA ALA A 564 26.37 5.38 -25.97
C ALA A 564 26.82 6.77 -26.43
N ASN A 565 26.65 7.74 -25.54
CA ASN A 565 27.33 9.02 -25.62
C ASN A 565 28.58 8.92 -24.73
N ALA A 566 29.76 8.92 -25.32
CA ALA A 566 31.01 8.76 -24.58
C ALA A 566 32.08 9.66 -25.19
N ASP A 567 32.76 10.40 -24.31
CA ASP A 567 33.71 11.43 -24.69
C ASP A 567 35.15 11.05 -24.29
N THR A 568 35.35 9.96 -23.52
CA THR A 568 36.68 9.41 -23.18
C THR A 568 36.76 7.91 -23.47
N PRO A 569 37.99 7.34 -23.65
CA PRO A 569 38.18 5.90 -23.84
C PRO A 569 37.59 5.05 -22.70
N GLU A 570 37.68 5.52 -21.46
CA GLU A 570 37.16 4.82 -20.28
C GLU A 570 35.63 4.74 -20.31
N GLN A 571 34.95 5.85 -20.63
CA GLN A 571 33.50 5.90 -20.79
C GLN A 571 33.03 4.99 -21.94
N ALA A 572 33.79 4.94 -23.04
CA ALA A 572 33.49 4.08 -24.17
C ALA A 572 33.63 2.59 -23.79
N SER A 573 34.67 2.23 -23.03
CA SER A 573 34.86 0.86 -22.54
C SER A 573 33.73 0.43 -21.60
N GLU A 574 33.40 1.27 -20.61
CA GLU A 574 32.30 1.02 -19.67
C GLU A 574 30.96 0.87 -20.38
N ALA A 575 30.67 1.74 -21.36
CA ALA A 575 29.45 1.64 -22.15
C ALA A 575 29.34 0.30 -22.91
N VAL A 576 30.43 -0.16 -23.52
CA VAL A 576 30.46 -1.46 -24.23
C VAL A 576 30.32 -2.63 -23.26
N GLU A 577 30.94 -2.56 -22.08
CA GLU A 577 30.76 -3.56 -21.02
C GLU A 577 29.30 -3.68 -20.54
N LEU A 578 28.55 -2.57 -20.58
CA LEU A 578 27.11 -2.53 -20.28
C LEU A 578 26.21 -2.88 -21.48
N GLY A 579 26.77 -3.22 -22.64
CA GLY A 579 26.04 -3.69 -23.82
C GLY A 579 25.80 -2.66 -24.91
N ALA A 580 26.47 -1.50 -24.88
CA ALA A 580 26.39 -0.55 -26.00
C ALA A 580 27.03 -1.12 -27.28
N GLU A 581 26.34 -0.98 -28.40
CA GLU A 581 26.75 -1.48 -29.73
C GLU A 581 27.63 -0.48 -30.49
N GLY A 582 28.10 0.57 -29.81
CA GLY A 582 28.98 1.60 -30.35
C GLY A 582 28.71 2.98 -29.75
N ILE A 583 29.45 3.98 -30.21
CA ILE A 583 29.32 5.37 -29.72
C ILE A 583 28.50 6.19 -30.71
N GLY A 584 27.32 6.64 -30.30
CA GLY A 584 26.39 7.43 -31.12
C GLY A 584 26.71 8.92 -31.14
N LEU A 585 27.36 9.41 -30.07
CA LEU A 585 27.80 10.79 -29.92
C LEU A 585 29.10 10.83 -29.12
N CYS A 586 30.10 11.49 -29.67
CA CYS A 586 31.34 11.83 -28.98
C CYS A 586 31.53 13.35 -29.13
N ARG A 587 31.49 14.07 -28.01
CA ARG A 587 31.52 15.53 -27.94
C ARG A 587 32.95 16.03 -27.86
N THR A 588 33.47 16.49 -28.99
CA THR A 588 34.85 17.00 -29.07
C THR A 588 35.08 18.22 -28.19
N GLU A 589 34.05 19.00 -27.88
CA GLU A 589 34.12 20.15 -26.97
C GLU A 589 34.52 19.78 -25.54
N HIS A 590 34.40 18.53 -25.12
CA HIS A 590 34.86 18.05 -23.80
C HIS A 590 36.34 17.64 -23.78
N MET A 591 37.03 17.70 -24.92
CA MET A 591 38.42 17.22 -25.08
C MET A 591 39.46 18.35 -25.15
N PHE A 592 39.05 19.62 -25.02
CA PHE A 592 39.92 20.78 -25.19
C PHE A 592 39.89 21.73 -23.99
#